data_AF-A0A4U6D3L8-F1
#
_entry.id   AF-A0A4U6D3L8-F1
#
_cell.length_a   1.000
_cell.length_b   1.000
_cell.length_c   1.000
_cell.angle_alpha   90.00
_cell.angle_beta   90.00
_cell.angle_gamma   90.00
#
_symmetry.space_group_name_H-M   'P 1'
#
loop_
_entity.id
_entity.type
_entity.pdbx_description
1 polymer ?
#
loop_
_entity_poly.entity_id
_entity_poly.type
_entity_poly.pdbx_seq_one_letter_code
_entity_poly.pdbx_strand_id
1 'polypeptide(L)'
;MSENCNPFDEAKFEICQEYADRRSIVSVKDERAKSEYIIDNTKRNLIVKLRVDNCLIKGSDKRKCDFLILDCSDKIAYFIELKGGDLGGATDQIISTVHMLAPRLKNFQFCCRIIQTQTNRTTQPKYIDKINSFLKEKHKINSQFKAANLIRIKSRQYTESI
;
A
#
# COMPACT_ATOMS: atom_id res chain seq x y z
N MET A 1 22.50 14.12 2.95
CA MET A 1 21.99 12.79 2.53
C MET A 1 20.52 12.97 2.22
N SER A 2 20.04 12.50 1.06
CA SER A 2 18.65 12.73 0.66
C SER A 2 17.70 12.14 1.72
N GLU A 3 16.91 13.00 2.37
CA GLU A 3 15.86 12.52 3.29
C GLU A 3 14.82 11.68 2.53
N ASN A 4 14.65 11.92 1.22
CA ASN A 4 13.73 11.19 0.36
C ASN A 4 14.12 9.70 0.25
N CYS A 5 13.19 8.83 0.65
CA CYS A 5 13.34 7.38 0.57
C CYS A 5 12.67 6.77 -0.66
N ASN A 6 12.15 7.58 -1.58
CA ASN A 6 11.52 7.13 -2.81
C ASN A 6 12.56 6.43 -3.71
N PRO A 7 12.55 5.10 -3.85
CA PRO A 7 13.51 4.44 -4.71
C PRO A 7 13.15 4.62 -6.19
N PHE A 8 12.02 5.24 -6.53
CA PHE A 8 11.50 5.48 -7.88
C PHE A 8 11.68 6.94 -8.33
N ASP A 9 12.56 7.70 -7.70
CA ASP A 9 12.86 9.11 -8.02
C ASP A 9 13.70 9.25 -9.30
N GLU A 10 13.24 8.61 -10.38
CA GLU A 10 13.77 8.75 -11.73
C GLU A 10 12.81 9.66 -12.51
N ALA A 11 13.32 10.51 -13.42
CA ALA A 11 12.51 11.47 -14.19
C ALA A 11 11.25 10.86 -14.85
N LYS A 12 11.31 9.58 -15.25
CA LYS A 12 10.17 8.87 -15.86
C LYS A 12 9.00 8.58 -14.90
N PHE A 13 9.24 8.64 -13.60
CA PHE A 13 8.28 8.35 -12.53
C PHE A 13 8.00 9.54 -11.63
N GLU A 14 8.61 10.70 -11.91
CA GLU A 14 8.36 11.95 -11.19
C GLU A 14 6.87 12.30 -11.16
N ILE A 15 6.18 12.14 -12.29
CA ILE A 15 4.73 12.34 -12.42
C ILE A 15 3.88 11.38 -11.55
N CYS A 16 4.47 10.28 -11.08
CA CYS A 16 3.79 9.33 -10.22
C CYS A 16 3.87 9.70 -8.75
N GLN A 17 4.77 10.60 -8.36
CA GLN A 17 4.83 11.11 -7.01
C GLN A 17 3.84 12.26 -6.85
N GLU A 18 2.78 12.01 -6.10
CA GLU A 18 1.81 13.07 -5.79
C GLU A 18 2.40 14.06 -4.78
N TYR A 19 3.24 13.59 -3.85
CA TYR A 19 4.00 14.43 -2.92
C TYR A 19 5.05 13.63 -2.13
N ALA A 20 5.97 14.38 -1.51
CA ALA A 20 6.94 13.91 -0.52
C ALA A 20 7.13 14.98 0.58
N ASP A 21 6.43 14.87 1.71
CA ASP A 21 6.51 15.85 2.81
C ASP A 21 6.11 15.27 4.20
N ARG A 22 6.04 16.13 5.23
CA ARG A 22 5.74 15.77 6.63
C ARG A 22 4.33 16.21 7.08
N ARG A 23 3.36 16.23 6.16
CA ARG A 23 1.97 16.59 6.48
C ARG A 23 1.40 15.72 7.59
N SER A 24 0.52 16.29 8.42
CA SER A 24 -0.12 15.57 9.54
C SER A 24 -1.17 14.58 9.07
N ILE A 25 -1.87 14.86 7.97
CA ILE A 25 -2.91 13.97 7.43
C ILE A 25 -2.57 13.60 6.00
N VAL A 26 -2.58 12.30 5.74
CA VAL A 26 -2.40 11.71 4.41
C VAL A 26 -3.71 11.04 4.04
N SER A 27 -4.46 11.65 3.13
CA SER A 27 -5.65 11.04 2.53
C SER A 27 -5.31 10.35 1.21
N VAL A 28 -5.80 9.12 1.07
CA VAL A 28 -5.71 8.29 -0.12
C VAL A 28 -7.13 7.95 -0.55
N LYS A 29 -7.53 8.59 -1.64
CA LYS A 29 -8.83 8.46 -2.26
C LYS A 29 -8.63 8.51 -3.77
N ASP A 30 -9.42 7.74 -4.50
CA ASP A 30 -9.59 7.94 -5.94
C ASP A 30 -10.83 8.81 -6.17
N GLU A 31 -10.82 9.68 -7.18
CA GLU A 31 -11.89 10.68 -7.42
C GLU A 31 -13.27 10.03 -7.54
N ARG A 32 -13.31 8.79 -8.06
CA ARG A 32 -14.53 8.00 -8.23
C ARG A 32 -14.77 7.00 -7.10
N ALA A 33 -13.81 6.79 -6.20
CA ALA A 33 -13.94 5.83 -5.12
C ALA A 33 -14.79 6.38 -3.98
N LYS A 34 -15.70 5.52 -3.50
CA LYS A 34 -16.44 5.75 -2.24
C LYS A 34 -15.68 5.23 -1.02
N SER A 35 -14.43 4.81 -1.22
CA SER A 35 -13.54 4.35 -0.17
C SER A 35 -12.34 5.28 0.00
N GLU A 36 -11.90 5.43 1.23
CA GLU A 36 -10.78 6.29 1.61
C GLU A 36 -9.90 5.61 2.65
N TYR A 37 -8.59 5.74 2.49
CA TYR A 37 -7.60 5.38 3.49
C TYR A 37 -6.92 6.64 4.00
N ILE A 38 -6.80 6.76 5.32
CA ILE A 38 -6.24 7.94 5.98
C ILE A 38 -5.10 7.48 6.88
N ILE A 39 -3.97 8.14 6.77
CA ILE A 39 -2.89 8.06 7.76
C ILE A 39 -2.86 9.36 8.56
N ASP A 40 -2.93 9.23 9.89
CA ASP A 40 -2.68 10.30 10.84
C ASP A 40 -1.19 10.26 11.25
N ASN A 41 -0.40 11.12 10.61
CA ASN A 41 1.05 11.20 10.75
C ASN A 41 1.44 12.06 11.96
N THR A 42 1.15 11.52 13.14
CA THR A 42 1.38 12.19 14.42
C THR A 42 2.86 12.45 14.69
N LYS A 43 3.73 11.56 14.20
CA LYS A 43 5.20 11.69 14.32
C LYS A 43 5.85 12.68 13.35
N ARG A 44 5.11 13.23 12.38
CA ARG A 44 5.68 14.08 11.31
C ARG A 44 6.77 13.37 10.51
N ASN A 45 6.57 12.08 10.28
CA ASN A 45 7.42 11.28 9.41
C ASN A 45 7.41 11.86 8.00
N LEU A 46 8.53 11.77 7.28
CA LEU A 46 8.55 12.08 5.85
C LEU A 46 7.79 11.00 5.09
N ILE A 47 6.71 11.38 4.42
CA ILE A 47 5.81 10.50 3.67
C ILE A 47 5.91 10.79 2.19
N VAL A 48 6.12 9.75 1.40
CA VAL A 48 6.01 9.79 -0.06
C VAL A 48 4.72 9.08 -0.48
N LYS A 49 3.85 9.76 -1.23
CA LYS A 49 2.67 9.13 -1.84
C LYS A 49 2.88 8.99 -3.35
N LEU A 50 2.74 7.77 -3.83
CA LEU A 50 2.92 7.39 -5.21
C LEU A 50 1.63 6.79 -5.78
N ARG A 51 1.27 7.18 -7.00
CA ARG A 51 0.26 6.48 -7.81
C ARG A 51 0.90 5.29 -8.48
N VAL A 52 0.31 4.10 -8.30
CA VAL A 52 0.79 2.86 -8.89
C VAL A 52 0.03 2.55 -10.18
N ASP A 53 -1.30 2.53 -10.12
CA ASP A 53 -2.12 2.20 -11.28
C ASP A 53 -1.95 3.23 -12.40
N ASN A 54 -1.63 2.71 -13.58
CA ASN A 54 -1.32 3.43 -14.81
C ASN A 54 -0.22 4.49 -14.69
N CYS A 55 0.62 4.42 -13.64
CA CYS A 55 1.75 5.32 -13.46
C CYS A 55 3.06 4.58 -13.21
N LEU A 56 3.38 4.20 -11.97
CA LEU A 56 4.60 3.42 -11.68
C LEU A 56 4.61 2.09 -12.44
N ILE A 57 3.43 1.48 -12.59
CA ILE A 57 3.24 0.25 -13.35
C ILE A 57 2.21 0.55 -14.45
N LYS A 58 2.65 0.48 -15.70
CA LYS A 58 1.81 0.68 -16.89
C LYS A 58 1.32 -0.66 -17.46
N GLY A 59 0.22 -0.61 -18.20
CA GLY A 59 -0.40 -1.77 -18.86
C GLY A 59 -1.66 -2.26 -18.16
N SER A 60 -2.72 -2.51 -18.93
CA SER A 60 -4.00 -3.03 -18.45
C SER A 60 -3.99 -4.54 -18.23
N ASP A 61 -3.01 -5.24 -18.81
CA ASP A 61 -2.73 -6.67 -18.62
C ASP A 61 -2.20 -6.97 -17.21
N LYS A 62 -1.67 -5.97 -16.51
CA LYS A 62 -1.11 -6.12 -15.17
C LYS A 62 -2.12 -5.77 -14.09
N ARG A 63 -2.32 -6.72 -13.17
CA ARG A 63 -3.01 -6.46 -11.90
C ARG A 63 -2.08 -5.64 -11.00
N LYS A 64 -2.55 -4.49 -10.56
CA LYS A 64 -1.81 -3.55 -9.75
C LYS A 64 -2.75 -2.83 -8.80
N CYS A 65 -2.23 -2.44 -7.64
CA CYS A 65 -2.97 -1.63 -6.70
C CYS A 65 -2.94 -0.16 -7.08
N ASP A 66 -3.79 0.64 -6.45
CA ASP A 66 -3.96 2.04 -6.82
C ASP A 66 -2.76 2.89 -6.38
N PHE A 67 -2.30 2.69 -5.14
CA PHE A 67 -1.28 3.55 -4.52
C PHE A 67 -0.22 2.79 -3.73
N LEU A 68 0.92 3.46 -3.57
CA LEU A 68 2.00 3.10 -2.66
C LEU A 68 2.32 4.31 -1.78
N ILE A 69 2.33 4.14 -0.47
CA ILE A 69 2.86 5.12 0.47
C ILE A 69 4.15 4.61 1.09
N LEU A 70 5.17 5.45 1.15
CA LEU A 70 6.42 5.17 1.85
C LEU A 70 6.53 6.08 3.08
N ASP A 71 6.60 5.47 4.25
CA ASP A 71 7.12 6.12 5.45
C ASP A 71 8.65 6.01 5.44
N CYS A 72 9.31 7.12 5.19
CA CYS A 72 10.76 7.16 5.10
C CYS A 72 11.47 7.01 6.45
N SER A 73 10.79 7.31 7.55
CA SER A 73 11.35 7.34 8.90
C SER A 73 11.30 5.95 9.50
N ASP A 74 10.12 5.32 9.49
CA ASP A 74 9.92 3.98 10.05
C ASP A 74 10.19 2.87 9.02
N LYS A 75 10.52 3.24 7.77
CA LYS A 75 10.76 2.33 6.64
C LYS A 75 9.59 1.36 6.44
N ILE A 76 8.39 1.91 6.29
CA ILE A 76 7.16 1.14 6.03
C ILE A 76 6.61 1.49 4.64
N ALA A 77 6.30 0.48 3.85
CA ALA A 77 5.66 0.61 2.54
C ALA A 77 4.21 0.11 2.63
N TYR A 78 3.25 1.01 2.43
CA TYR A 78 1.83 0.71 2.42
C TYR A 78 1.34 0.55 0.98
N PHE A 79 0.98 -0.67 0.60
CA PHE A 79 0.30 -1.01 -0.66
C PHE A 79 -1.19 -0.88 -0.46
N ILE A 80 -1.84 0.01 -1.23
CA ILE A 80 -3.21 0.42 -0.98
C ILE A 80 -4.07 0.16 -2.21
N GLU A 81 -5.15 -0.59 -2.01
CA GLU A 81 -6.20 -0.88 -2.98
C GLU A 81 -7.53 -0.32 -2.48
N LEU A 82 -8.19 0.50 -3.30
CA LEU A 82 -9.51 1.07 -3.06
C LEU A 82 -10.51 0.44 -4.04
N LYS A 83 -11.49 -0.32 -3.55
CA LYS A 83 -12.39 -1.08 -4.45
C LYS A 83 -13.86 -1.05 -4.05
N GLY A 84 -14.74 -1.43 -4.97
CA GLY A 84 -16.18 -1.62 -4.71
C GLY A 84 -16.47 -2.79 -3.76
N GLY A 85 -16.18 -4.02 -4.19
CA GLY A 85 -16.49 -5.23 -3.39
C GLY A 85 -15.81 -6.53 -3.82
N ASP A 86 -14.97 -6.52 -4.86
CA ASP A 86 -14.22 -7.69 -5.30
C ASP A 86 -12.93 -7.87 -4.50
N LEU A 87 -13.01 -8.63 -3.40
CA LEU A 87 -11.86 -8.86 -2.52
C LEU A 87 -10.80 -9.79 -3.16
N GLY A 88 -11.22 -10.69 -4.04
CA GLY A 88 -10.30 -11.61 -4.74
C GLY A 88 -9.39 -10.86 -5.68
N GLY A 89 -9.95 -10.03 -6.56
CA GLY A 89 -9.16 -9.20 -7.46
C GLY A 89 -8.28 -8.19 -6.71
N ALA A 90 -8.80 -7.55 -5.66
CA ALA A 90 -8.02 -6.66 -4.80
C ALA A 90 -6.79 -7.37 -4.17
N THR A 91 -6.97 -8.60 -3.71
CA THR A 91 -5.89 -9.43 -3.17
C THR A 91 -4.83 -9.73 -4.23
N ASP A 92 -5.26 -10.10 -5.45
CA ASP A 92 -4.34 -10.38 -6.55
C ASP A 92 -3.59 -9.12 -7.02
N GLN A 93 -4.24 -7.96 -7.01
CA GLN A 93 -3.62 -6.66 -7.31
C GLN A 93 -2.51 -6.31 -6.30
N ILE A 94 -2.77 -6.48 -5.01
CA ILE A 94 -1.77 -6.30 -3.95
C ILE A 94 -0.58 -7.25 -4.15
N ILE A 95 -0.83 -8.55 -4.25
CA ILE A 95 0.22 -9.57 -4.39
C ILE A 95 1.10 -9.29 -5.62
N SER A 96 0.47 -9.01 -6.76
CA SER A 96 1.15 -8.70 -8.02
C SER A 96 2.01 -7.44 -7.89
N THR A 97 1.50 -6.38 -7.25
CA THR A 97 2.25 -5.13 -7.04
C THR A 97 3.45 -5.34 -6.12
N VAL A 98 3.26 -6.02 -4.99
CA VAL A 98 4.34 -6.34 -4.07
C VAL A 98 5.43 -7.13 -4.80
N HIS A 99 5.05 -8.15 -5.57
CA HIS A 99 6.00 -8.95 -6.35
C HIS A 99 6.86 -8.08 -7.28
N MET A 100 6.25 -7.14 -8.00
CA MET A 100 6.95 -6.26 -8.95
C MET A 100 7.84 -5.21 -8.26
N LEU A 101 7.41 -4.65 -7.13
CA LEU A 101 8.08 -3.50 -6.50
C LEU A 101 9.05 -3.89 -5.38
N ALA A 102 8.88 -5.05 -4.75
CA ALA A 102 9.70 -5.52 -3.64
C ALA A 102 11.23 -5.48 -3.91
N PRO A 103 11.75 -5.79 -5.11
CA PRO A 103 13.19 -5.70 -5.38
C PRO A 103 13.79 -4.31 -5.14
N ARG A 104 12.98 -3.24 -5.23
CA ARG A 104 13.38 -1.85 -4.98
C ARG A 104 13.08 -1.37 -3.56
N LEU A 105 12.37 -2.17 -2.76
CA LEU A 105 11.89 -1.84 -1.42
C LEU A 105 12.48 -2.77 -0.34
N LYS A 106 13.70 -3.28 -0.54
CA LYS A 106 14.31 -4.32 0.31
C LYS A 106 14.46 -3.94 1.79
N ASN A 107 14.54 -2.65 2.09
CA ASN A 107 14.68 -2.10 3.43
C ASN A 107 13.35 -1.66 4.06
N PHE A 108 12.22 -1.90 3.40
CA PHE A 108 10.90 -1.53 3.91
C PHE A 108 10.15 -2.75 4.46
N GLN A 109 9.39 -2.53 5.51
CA GLN A 109 8.32 -3.42 5.95
C GLN A 109 7.09 -3.23 5.06
N PHE A 110 6.41 -4.32 4.67
CA PHE A 110 5.25 -4.23 3.78
C PHE A 110 3.94 -4.31 4.56
N CYS A 111 3.10 -3.29 4.37
CA CYS A 111 1.74 -3.20 4.87
C CYS A 111 0.77 -3.20 3.69
N CYS A 112 -0.25 -4.05 3.71
CA CYS A 112 -1.29 -4.13 2.70
C CYS A 112 -2.60 -3.57 3.25
N ARG A 113 -3.25 -2.68 2.50
CA ARG A 113 -4.52 -2.04 2.87
C ARG A 113 -5.50 -2.21 1.72
N ILE A 114 -6.62 -2.87 1.99
CA ILE A 114 -7.71 -3.02 1.03
C ILE A 114 -8.94 -2.33 1.63
N ILE A 115 -9.35 -1.21 1.07
CA ILE A 115 -10.53 -0.46 1.53
C ILE A 115 -11.65 -0.63 0.52
N GLN A 116 -12.68 -1.38 0.89
CA GLN A 116 -13.79 -1.71 0.00
C GLN A 116 -15.05 -0.91 0.37
N THR A 117 -15.97 -0.69 -0.56
CA THR A 117 -17.27 -0.10 -0.21
C THR A 117 -18.19 -1.08 0.54
N GLN A 118 -18.02 -2.37 0.29
CA GLN A 118 -18.71 -3.48 0.96
C GLN A 118 -17.69 -4.54 1.35
N THR A 119 -17.86 -5.14 2.53
CA THR A 119 -16.95 -6.19 3.01
C THR A 119 -17.72 -7.41 3.50
N ASN A 120 -17.38 -8.59 3.01
CA ASN A 120 -17.84 -9.85 3.59
C ASN A 120 -16.81 -10.35 4.62
N ARG A 121 -17.08 -10.09 5.90
CA ARG A 121 -16.21 -10.45 7.03
C ARG A 121 -15.88 -11.94 7.08
N THR A 122 -16.81 -12.81 6.69
CA THR A 122 -16.62 -14.27 6.68
C THR A 122 -15.52 -14.70 5.72
N THR A 123 -15.36 -14.00 4.59
CA THR A 123 -14.35 -14.34 3.58
C THR A 123 -13.00 -13.68 3.80
N GLN A 124 -12.92 -12.63 4.63
CA GLN A 124 -11.67 -11.89 4.85
C GLN A 124 -10.50 -12.74 5.35
N PRO A 125 -10.68 -13.66 6.32
CA PRO A 125 -9.57 -14.47 6.83
C PRO A 125 -8.83 -15.22 5.72
N LYS A 126 -9.57 -15.84 4.78
CA LYS A 126 -9.00 -16.54 3.61
C LYS A 126 -8.06 -15.66 2.78
N TYR A 127 -8.44 -14.41 2.54
CA TYR A 127 -7.63 -13.50 1.72
C TYR A 127 -6.45 -12.92 2.49
N ILE A 128 -6.62 -12.66 3.79
CA ILE A 128 -5.52 -12.28 4.69
C ILE A 128 -4.47 -13.40 4.72
N ASP A 129 -4.90 -14.65 4.87
CA ASP A 129 -4.01 -15.81 4.87
C ASP A 129 -3.28 -15.97 3.53
N LYS A 130 -3.98 -15.75 2.40
CA LYS A 130 -3.36 -15.76 1.06
C LYS A 130 -2.23 -14.72 0.94
N ILE A 131 -2.46 -13.47 1.36
CA ILE A 131 -1.43 -12.43 1.32
C ILE A 131 -0.29 -12.77 2.28
N ASN A 132 -0.60 -13.23 3.50
CA ASN A 132 0.39 -13.62 4.49
C ASN A 132 1.32 -14.74 3.98
N SER A 133 0.76 -15.79 3.38
CA SER A 133 1.55 -16.89 2.82
C SER A 133 2.47 -16.40 1.71
N PHE A 134 1.96 -15.58 0.80
CA PHE A 134 2.78 -14.96 -0.25
C PHE A 134 3.95 -14.15 0.32
N LEU A 135 3.69 -13.26 1.29
CA LEU A 135 4.72 -12.41 1.86
C LEU A 135 5.77 -13.23 2.65
N LYS A 136 5.35 -14.27 3.37
CA LYS A 136 6.25 -15.18 4.10
C LYS A 136 7.17 -15.94 3.14
N GLU A 137 6.62 -16.54 2.09
CA GLU A 137 7.36 -17.35 1.12
C GLU A 137 8.34 -16.52 0.29
N LYS A 138 7.92 -15.35 -0.18
CA LYS A 138 8.66 -14.59 -1.20
C LYS A 138 9.53 -13.47 -0.64
N HIS A 139 9.18 -12.94 0.53
CA HIS A 139 9.80 -11.72 1.03
C HIS A 139 10.39 -11.86 2.43
N LYS A 140 10.48 -13.08 2.99
CA LYS A 140 11.07 -13.38 4.31
C LYS A 140 10.75 -12.28 5.32
N ILE A 141 9.45 -11.98 5.53
CA ILE A 141 9.04 -10.98 6.52
C ILE A 141 9.84 -11.27 7.79
N ASN A 142 10.67 -10.31 8.19
CA ASN A 142 11.57 -10.46 9.30
C ASN A 142 10.73 -10.82 10.54
N SER A 143 11.08 -11.90 11.24
CA SER A 143 10.27 -12.53 12.29
C SER A 143 10.03 -11.63 13.52
N GLN A 144 10.66 -10.45 13.58
CA GLN A 144 10.42 -9.41 14.58
C GLN A 144 9.05 -8.72 14.48
N PHE A 145 8.31 -8.88 13.38
CA PHE A 145 7.05 -8.16 13.18
C PHE A 145 5.82 -9.02 13.50
N LYS A 146 4.97 -8.53 14.41
CA LYS A 146 3.67 -9.15 14.71
C LYS A 146 2.77 -9.05 13.46
N ALA A 147 2.55 -10.18 12.80
CA ALA A 147 1.76 -10.31 11.55
C ALA A 147 0.34 -9.69 11.60
N ALA A 148 -0.23 -9.50 12.79
CA ALA A 148 -1.60 -9.02 13.00
C ALA A 148 -1.90 -7.60 12.50
N ASN A 149 -0.87 -6.79 12.18
CA ASN A 149 -1.04 -5.40 11.73
C ASN A 149 -0.62 -5.14 10.27
N LEU A 150 -0.12 -6.17 9.57
CA LEU A 150 0.42 -6.01 8.22
C LEU A 150 -0.67 -5.92 7.16
N ILE A 151 -1.80 -6.59 7.35
CA ILE A 151 -2.89 -6.62 6.36
C ILE A 151 -4.17 -6.11 7.02
N ARG A 152 -4.81 -5.13 6.39
CA ARG A 152 -6.13 -4.62 6.81
C ARG A 152 -7.10 -4.63 5.63
N ILE A 153 -8.26 -5.22 5.85
CA ILE A 153 -9.42 -5.14 4.95
C ILE A 153 -10.53 -4.40 5.69
N LYS A 154 -10.95 -3.24 5.17
CA LYS A 154 -11.90 -2.35 5.85
C LYS A 154 -12.97 -1.84 4.89
N SER A 155 -14.08 -1.37 5.45
CA SER A 155 -15.22 -0.87 4.67
C SER A 155 -15.27 0.66 4.69
N ARG A 156 -15.44 1.30 3.53
CA ARG A 156 -15.65 2.74 3.29
C ARG A 156 -14.51 3.64 3.73
N GLN A 157 -14.11 3.61 4.99
CA GLN A 157 -13.03 4.44 5.47
C GLN A 157 -12.19 3.66 6.47
N TYR A 158 -10.88 3.91 6.45
CA TYR A 158 -9.98 3.43 7.49
C TYR A 158 -8.92 4.45 7.79
N THR A 159 -8.80 4.78 9.09
CA THR A 159 -7.75 5.65 9.61
C THR A 159 -6.81 4.82 10.48
N GLU A 160 -5.51 5.02 10.30
CA GLU A 160 -4.50 4.55 11.25
C GLU A 160 -3.47 5.65 11.53
N SER A 161 -3.00 5.71 12.77
CA SER A 161 -1.95 6.64 13.17
C SER A 161 -0.59 6.00 13.01
N ILE A 162 0.37 6.79 12.52
CA ILE A 162 1.79 6.45 12.47
C ILE A 162 2.61 7.39 13.34
#